data_AF-A0A068U512-F1
#
_entry.id   AF-A0A068U512-F1
#
_cell.length_a   1.000
_cell.length_b   1.000
_cell.length_c   1.000
_cell.angle_alpha   90.00
_cell.angle_beta   90.00
_cell.angle_gamma   90.00
#
_symmetry.space_group_name_H-M   'P 1'
#
loop_
_entity.id
_entity.type
_entity.pdbx_description
1 polymer ?
#
loop_
_entity_poly.entity_id
_entity_poly.type
_entity_poly.pdbx_seq_one_letter_code
_entity_poly.pdbx_strand_id
1 'polypeptide(L)'
;MFCLLASSTCHLLLCHSERLSYIMLRLDYAGIAALISTSSYPPVYHSFMCYPVFCNLYLGFITVLGIGTILVSLLPVFQTPEYRTMRASLFFAMGVCGAAPILRKLILVWNRPEALHTTGYELLMGAFYGIGALVHAMRVPERWMPGKFDTAGHSHQLFHVLVVAGAYSHYRAGLVYLKWRDLQGC
;
A
#
# COMPACT_ATOMS: atom_id res chain seq x y z
N MET A 1 -0.53 -10.95 2.68
CA MET A 1 0.36 -11.93 2.01
C MET A 1 0.13 -12.02 0.50
N PHE A 2 -1.12 -11.97 0.02
CA PHE A 2 -1.44 -12.04 -1.41
C PHE A 2 -0.58 -11.14 -2.32
N CYS A 3 -0.43 -9.85 -2.01
CA CYS A 3 0.38 -8.91 -2.80
C CYS A 3 1.82 -9.39 -3.04
N LEU A 4 2.53 -9.75 -1.97
CA LEU A 4 3.94 -10.16 -2.06
C LEU A 4 4.11 -11.47 -2.82
N LEU A 5 3.18 -12.41 -2.64
CA LEU A 5 3.17 -13.68 -3.37
C LEU A 5 2.87 -13.47 -4.86
N ALA A 6 1.87 -12.65 -5.19
CA ALA A 6 1.53 -12.30 -6.56
C ALA A 6 2.72 -11.63 -7.27
N SER A 7 3.38 -10.71 -6.57
CA SER A 7 4.57 -10.02 -7.08
C SER A 7 5.74 -10.96 -7.31
N SER A 8 6.07 -11.80 -6.33
CA SER A 8 7.17 -12.77 -6.44
C SER A 8 6.92 -13.77 -7.57
N THR A 9 5.70 -14.29 -7.68
CA THR A 9 5.30 -15.22 -8.75
C THR A 9 5.34 -14.53 -10.12
N CYS A 10 4.92 -13.27 -10.18
CA CYS A 10 4.97 -12.48 -11.41
C CYS A 10 6.39 -12.32 -11.93
N HIS A 11 7.31 -11.87 -11.08
CA HIS A 11 8.70 -11.67 -11.49
C HIS A 11 9.45 -12.98 -11.77
N LEU A 12 9.07 -14.08 -11.13
CA LEU A 12 9.60 -15.41 -11.42
C LEU A 12 9.17 -15.92 -12.80
N LEU A 13 7.91 -15.70 -13.19
CA LEU A 13 7.31 -16.28 -14.39
C LEU A 13 7.28 -15.30 -15.59
N LEU A 14 7.80 -14.08 -15.43
CA LEU A 14 7.70 -13.01 -16.42
C LEU A 14 8.32 -13.37 -17.78
N CYS A 15 9.35 -14.20 -17.80
CA CYS A 15 10.07 -14.61 -19.01
C CYS A 15 9.53 -15.89 -19.67
N HIS A 16 8.51 -16.53 -19.09
CA HIS A 16 8.04 -17.84 -19.54
C HIS A 16 7.25 -17.77 -20.87
N SER A 17 6.27 -16.87 -20.97
CA SER A 17 5.52 -16.63 -22.20
C SER A 17 4.80 -15.28 -22.14
N GLU A 18 4.52 -14.68 -23.29
CA GLU A 18 3.81 -13.39 -23.38
C GLU A 18 2.46 -13.44 -22.64
N ARG A 19 1.67 -14.49 -22.87
CA ARG A 19 0.38 -14.68 -22.21
C ARG A 19 0.51 -14.78 -20.69
N LEU A 20 1.50 -15.51 -20.18
CA LEU A 20 1.67 -15.68 -18.73
C LEU A 20 2.16 -14.38 -18.09
N SER A 21 3.16 -13.74 -18.68
CA SER A 21 3.67 -12.42 -18.29
C SER A 21 2.55 -11.40 -18.18
N TYR A 22 1.66 -11.39 -19.17
CA TYR A 22 0.51 -10.50 -19.22
C TYR A 22 -0.49 -10.73 -18.09
N ILE A 23 -0.82 -11.98 -17.77
CA ILE A 23 -1.73 -12.32 -16.66
C ILE A 23 -1.08 -11.96 -15.32
N MET A 24 0.19 -12.32 -15.15
CA MET A 24 0.91 -12.11 -13.90
C MET A 24 1.09 -10.63 -13.56
N LEU A 25 1.40 -9.78 -14.53
CA LEU A 25 1.55 -8.34 -14.32
C LEU A 25 0.25 -7.70 -13.81
N ARG A 26 -0.91 -8.15 -14.30
CA ARG A 26 -2.21 -7.69 -13.82
C ARG A 26 -2.48 -8.13 -12.38
N LEU A 27 -2.13 -9.38 -12.05
CA LEU A 27 -2.26 -9.91 -10.69
C LEU A 27 -1.35 -9.17 -9.71
N ASP A 28 -0.15 -8.78 -10.13
CA ASP A 28 0.77 -7.96 -9.34
C ASP A 28 0.15 -6.60 -9.01
N TYR A 29 -0.40 -5.89 -10.00
CA TYR A 29 -1.12 -4.62 -9.78
C TYR A 29 -2.38 -4.78 -8.91
N ALA A 30 -3.17 -5.84 -9.14
CA ALA A 30 -4.32 -6.14 -8.28
C ALA A 30 -3.87 -6.45 -6.83
N GLY A 31 -2.70 -7.06 -6.67
CA GLY A 31 -2.04 -7.28 -5.39
C GLY A 31 -1.79 -5.98 -4.62
N ILE A 32 -1.27 -4.94 -5.29
CA ILE A 32 -1.03 -3.62 -4.69
C ILE A 32 -2.35 -3.01 -4.20
N ALA A 33 -3.39 -3.02 -5.04
CA ALA A 33 -4.72 -2.51 -4.66
C ALA A 33 -5.29 -3.26 -3.44
N ALA A 34 -5.20 -4.59 -3.46
CA ALA A 34 -5.64 -5.43 -2.35
C ALA A 34 -4.86 -5.13 -1.07
N LEU A 35 -3.53 -4.93 -1.14
CA LEU A 35 -2.71 -4.57 0.00
C LEU A 35 -3.15 -3.23 0.60
N ILE A 36 -3.31 -2.19 -0.21
CA ILE A 36 -3.69 -0.85 0.27
C ILE A 36 -5.08 -0.89 0.93
N SER A 37 -6.06 -1.53 0.27
CA SER A 37 -7.41 -1.60 0.81
C SER A 37 -7.50 -2.42 2.09
N THR A 38 -6.93 -3.62 2.11
CA THR A 38 -7.03 -4.50 3.28
C THR A 38 -6.18 -4.03 4.45
N SER A 39 -5.04 -3.38 4.21
CA SER A 39 -4.23 -2.77 5.28
C SER A 39 -4.93 -1.59 5.95
N SER A 40 -5.90 -0.94 5.28
CA SER A 40 -6.66 0.14 5.91
C SER A 40 -7.62 -0.36 7.00
N TYR A 41 -7.99 -1.65 7.00
CA TYR A 41 -8.98 -2.19 7.93
C TYR A 41 -8.55 -2.12 9.39
N PRO A 42 -7.40 -2.69 9.82
CA PRO A 42 -7.05 -2.70 11.24
C PRO A 42 -6.92 -1.30 11.85
N PRO A 43 -6.19 -0.33 11.26
CA PRO A 43 -6.08 1.00 11.83
C PRO A 43 -7.43 1.73 11.92
N VAL A 44 -8.25 1.65 10.87
CA VAL A 44 -9.58 2.31 10.86
C VAL A 44 -10.50 1.66 11.88
N TYR A 45 -10.58 0.33 11.88
CA TYR A 45 -11.43 -0.41 12.82
C TYR A 45 -11.04 -0.11 14.26
N HIS A 46 -9.76 -0.25 14.62
CA HIS A 46 -9.31 0.01 15.99
C HIS A 46 -9.31 1.49 16.37
N SER A 47 -9.24 2.42 15.41
CA SER A 47 -9.37 3.86 15.71
C SER A 47 -10.82 4.27 15.94
N PHE A 48 -11.76 3.67 15.21
CA PHE A 48 -13.16 4.10 15.16
C PHE A 48 -14.16 3.06 15.66
N MET A 49 -13.73 2.00 16.37
CA MET A 49 -14.65 0.99 16.89
C MET A 49 -15.75 1.57 17.82
N CYS A 50 -15.44 2.67 18.53
CA CYS A 50 -16.40 3.42 19.34
C CYS A 50 -17.31 4.36 18.53
N TYR A 51 -17.00 4.57 17.25
CA TYR A 51 -17.63 5.53 16.37
C TYR A 51 -18.08 4.83 15.08
N PRO A 52 -19.13 4.00 15.13
CA PRO A 52 -19.49 3.08 14.04
C PRO A 52 -19.79 3.77 12.71
N VAL A 53 -20.34 4.98 12.74
CA VAL A 53 -20.60 5.78 11.54
C VAL A 53 -19.30 6.10 10.78
N PHE A 54 -18.28 6.59 11.48
CA PHE A 54 -16.98 6.91 10.85
C PHE A 54 -16.23 5.64 10.43
N CYS A 55 -16.28 4.60 11.26
CA CYS A 55 -15.69 3.30 10.94
C CYS A 55 -16.25 2.76 9.61
N ASN A 56 -17.57 2.63 9.51
CA ASN A 56 -18.24 2.10 8.32
C ASN A 56 -18.05 3.01 7.10
N LEU A 57 -18.03 4.33 7.27
CA LEU A 57 -17.80 5.28 6.18
C LEU A 57 -16.41 5.07 5.55
N TYR A 58 -15.35 5.07 6.37
CA TYR A 58 -13.98 4.93 5.86
C TYR A 58 -13.71 3.53 5.32
N LEU A 59 -14.19 2.47 5.99
CA LEU A 59 -14.06 1.10 5.50
C LEU A 59 -14.86 0.88 4.20
N GLY A 60 -16.10 1.37 4.13
CA GLY A 60 -16.91 1.29 2.93
C GLY A 60 -16.24 2.01 1.74
N PHE A 61 -15.74 3.22 1.99
CA PHE A 61 -15.06 4.01 0.96
C PHE A 61 -13.82 3.29 0.41
N ILE A 62 -12.91 2.82 1.27
CA ILE A 62 -11.68 2.14 0.81
C ILE A 62 -11.97 0.78 0.16
N THR A 63 -13.08 0.13 0.53
CA THR A 63 -13.54 -1.12 -0.09
C THR A 63 -14.01 -0.88 -1.52
N VAL A 64 -14.89 0.11 -1.72
CA VAL A 64 -15.39 0.46 -3.06
C VAL A 64 -14.24 0.90 -3.96
N LEU A 65 -13.35 1.76 -3.45
CA LEU A 65 -12.18 2.21 -4.19
C LEU A 65 -11.21 1.06 -4.51
N GLY A 66 -11.03 0.13 -3.57
CA GLY A 66 -10.22 -1.08 -3.74
C GLY A 66 -10.74 -2.00 -4.83
N ILE A 67 -12.03 -2.35 -4.77
CA ILE A 67 -12.69 -3.18 -5.77
C ILE A 67 -12.61 -2.51 -7.14
N GLY A 68 -12.91 -1.20 -7.22
CA GLY A 68 -12.81 -0.44 -8.46
C GLY A 68 -11.39 -0.50 -9.06
N THR A 69 -10.36 -0.30 -8.22
CA THR A 69 -8.96 -0.33 -8.66
C THR A 69 -8.53 -1.73 -9.09
N ILE A 70 -8.99 -2.79 -8.42
CA ILE A 70 -8.73 -4.18 -8.84
C ILE A 70 -9.38 -4.46 -10.19
N LEU A 71 -10.66 -4.13 -10.36
CA LEU A 71 -11.37 -4.34 -11.63
C LEU A 71 -10.67 -3.62 -12.78
N VAL A 72 -10.29 -2.36 -12.55
CA VAL A 72 -9.53 -1.54 -13.50
C VAL A 72 -8.16 -2.17 -13.82
N SER A 73 -7.44 -2.66 -12.81
CA SER A 73 -6.12 -3.28 -13.00
C SER A 73 -6.18 -4.59 -13.81
N LEU A 74 -7.31 -5.30 -13.74
CA LEU A 74 -7.55 -6.51 -14.50
C LEU A 74 -7.98 -6.24 -15.96
N LEU A 75 -8.30 -5.00 -16.33
CA LEU A 75 -8.66 -4.64 -17.70
C LEU A 75 -7.43 -4.65 -18.63
N PRO A 76 -7.55 -5.20 -19.85
CA PRO A 76 -6.47 -5.27 -20.82
C PRO A 76 -5.91 -3.92 -21.22
N VAL A 77 -6.78 -2.93 -21.44
CA VAL A 77 -6.40 -1.60 -21.92
C VAL A 77 -5.55 -0.84 -20.89
N PHE A 78 -5.77 -1.11 -19.61
CA PHE A 78 -5.07 -0.43 -18.52
C PHE A 78 -3.63 -0.86 -18.34
N GLN A 79 -3.20 -1.92 -19.02
CA GLN A 79 -1.83 -2.44 -18.96
C GLN A 79 -0.89 -1.77 -19.96
N THR A 80 -1.42 -1.00 -20.91
CA THR A 80 -0.58 -0.34 -21.90
C THR A 80 0.28 0.77 -21.26
N PRO A 81 1.42 1.12 -21.87
CA PRO A 81 2.34 2.13 -21.33
C PRO A 81 1.69 3.50 -21.11
N GLU A 82 0.69 3.85 -21.92
CA GLU A 82 -0.04 5.13 -21.87
C GLU A 82 -0.77 5.33 -20.53
N TYR A 83 -1.26 4.26 -19.92
CA TYR A 83 -1.97 4.31 -18.64
C TYR A 83 -1.06 4.19 -17.41
N ARG A 84 0.27 4.16 -17.60
CA ARG A 84 1.23 4.01 -16.48
C ARG A 84 1.08 5.11 -15.43
N THR A 85 0.97 6.36 -15.85
CA THR A 85 0.76 7.50 -14.95
C THR A 85 -0.56 7.39 -14.21
N MET A 86 -1.61 6.93 -14.90
CA MET A 86 -2.94 6.79 -14.32
C MET A 86 -3.00 5.69 -13.26
N ARG A 87 -2.33 4.56 -13.48
CA ARG A 87 -2.18 3.50 -12.46
C ARG A 87 -1.43 4.02 -11.24
N ALA A 88 -0.31 4.70 -11.44
CA ALA A 88 0.46 5.28 -10.34
C ALA A 88 -0.37 6.31 -9.54
N SER A 89 -1.14 7.17 -10.22
CA SER A 89 -2.01 8.14 -9.55
C SER A 89 -3.16 7.48 -8.79
N LEU A 90 -3.73 6.38 -9.30
CA LEU A 90 -4.78 5.63 -8.60
C LEU A 90 -4.27 5.06 -7.27
N PHE A 91 -3.12 4.36 -7.29
CA PHE A 91 -2.52 3.84 -6.06
C PHE A 91 -2.11 4.94 -5.09
N PHE A 92 -1.56 6.04 -5.61
CA PHE A 92 -1.20 7.19 -4.79
C PHE A 92 -2.44 7.82 -4.14
N ALA A 93 -3.52 8.02 -4.90
CA ALA A 93 -4.77 8.57 -4.38
C ALA A 93 -5.35 7.68 -3.27
N MET A 94 -5.36 6.35 -3.46
CA MET A 94 -5.77 5.42 -2.42
C MET A 94 -4.95 5.58 -1.13
N GLY A 95 -3.62 5.72 -1.26
CA GLY A 95 -2.74 5.97 -0.12
C GLY A 95 -3.03 7.29 0.58
N VAL A 96 -3.21 8.38 -0.18
CA VAL A 96 -3.53 9.71 0.36
C VAL A 96 -4.90 9.74 1.06
N CYS A 97 -5.89 8.99 0.55
CA CYS A 97 -7.17 8.83 1.24
C CYS A 97 -7.02 8.27 2.66
N GLY A 98 -5.96 7.51 2.95
CA GLY A 98 -5.61 7.04 4.28
C GLY A 98 -5.23 8.15 5.27
N ALA A 99 -4.87 9.35 4.81
CA ALA A 99 -4.57 10.48 5.69
C ALA A 99 -5.82 11.03 6.41
N ALA A 100 -6.99 10.95 5.78
CA ALA A 100 -8.25 11.43 6.35
C ALA A 100 -8.63 10.71 7.67
N PRO A 101 -8.68 9.36 7.75
CA PRO A 101 -8.93 8.68 9.01
C PRO A 101 -7.83 8.91 10.05
N ILE A 102 -6.56 9.08 9.65
CA ILE A 102 -5.48 9.38 10.60
C ILE A 102 -5.69 10.75 11.25
N LEU A 103 -6.02 11.78 10.46
CA LEU A 103 -6.32 13.11 10.97
C LEU A 103 -7.54 13.09 11.90
N ARG A 104 -8.60 12.40 11.50
CA ARG A 104 -9.82 12.28 12.32
C ARG A 104 -9.54 11.53 13.63
N LYS A 105 -8.73 10.48 13.61
CA LYS A 105 -8.25 9.77 14.80
C LYS A 105 -7.54 10.73 15.74
N LEU A 106 -6.58 11.52 15.25
CA LEU A 106 -5.88 12.50 16.07
C LEU A 106 -6.85 13.50 16.71
N ILE A 107 -7.80 14.06 15.95
CA ILE A 107 -8.79 15.00 16.50
C ILE A 107 -9.58 14.38 17.68
N LEU A 108 -9.94 13.09 17.59
CA LEU A 108 -10.75 12.42 18.61
C LEU A 108 -9.95 11.98 19.85
N VAL A 109 -8.71 11.51 19.66
CA VAL A 109 -7.98 10.78 20.71
C VAL A 109 -6.50 11.19 20.83
N TRP A 110 -6.10 12.40 20.41
CA TRP A 110 -4.70 12.85 20.49
C TRP A 110 -4.08 12.77 21.90
N ASN A 111 -4.90 12.89 22.95
CA ASN A 111 -4.48 12.78 24.35
C ASN A 111 -4.01 11.37 24.73
N ARG A 112 -4.25 10.35 23.89
CA ARG A 112 -3.83 8.97 24.14
C ARG A 112 -2.43 8.72 23.54
N PRO A 113 -1.46 8.25 24.33
CA PRO A 113 -0.11 7.99 23.82
C PRO A 113 -0.10 6.91 22.72
N GLU A 114 -1.01 5.94 22.78
CA GLU A 114 -1.18 4.90 21.76
C GLU A 114 -1.59 5.49 20.40
N ALA A 115 -2.43 6.52 20.39
CA ALA A 115 -2.85 7.20 19.18
C ALA A 115 -1.68 7.95 18.51
N LEU A 116 -0.81 8.58 19.29
CA LEU A 116 0.41 9.25 18.78
C LEU A 116 1.44 8.24 18.29
N HIS A 117 1.66 7.15 19.04
CA HIS A 117 2.62 6.11 18.69
C HIS A 117 2.21 5.39 17.40
N THR A 118 0.94 5.01 17.26
CA THR A 118 0.42 4.43 16.01
C THR A 118 0.51 5.39 14.83
N THR A 119 0.24 6.68 15.05
CA THR A 119 0.43 7.72 14.02
C THR A 119 1.89 7.81 13.58
N GLY A 120 2.85 7.69 14.49
CA GLY A 120 4.28 7.66 14.13
C GLY A 120 4.62 6.53 13.16
N TYR A 121 4.11 5.32 13.42
CA TYR A 121 4.29 4.19 12.49
C TYR A 121 3.56 4.39 11.16
N GLU A 122 2.37 5.01 11.17
CA GLU A 122 1.61 5.31 9.95
C GLU A 122 2.34 6.33 9.07
N LEU A 123 2.95 7.36 9.68
CA LEU A 123 3.80 8.33 8.98
C LEU A 123 5.06 7.68 8.42
N LEU A 124 5.71 6.80 9.19
CA LEU A 124 6.88 6.05 8.74
C LEU A 124 6.54 5.11 7.57
N MET A 125 5.41 4.40 7.65
CA MET A 125 4.87 3.61 6.54
C MET A 125 4.64 4.49 5.31
N GLY A 126 3.98 5.64 5.48
CA GLY A 126 3.75 6.61 4.39
C GLY A 126 5.05 7.09 3.76
N ALA A 127 6.08 7.35 4.56
CA ALA A 127 7.41 7.73 4.08
C ALA A 127 8.06 6.60 3.26
N PHE A 128 8.03 5.35 3.72
CA PHE A 128 8.58 4.22 2.96
C PHE A 128 7.87 4.03 1.62
N TYR A 129 6.54 4.06 1.60
CA TYR A 129 5.78 3.95 0.34
C TYR A 129 6.02 5.14 -0.59
N GLY A 130 6.04 6.37 -0.06
CA GLY A 130 6.27 7.58 -0.84
C GLY A 130 7.67 7.61 -1.46
N ILE A 131 8.71 7.32 -0.66
CA ILE A 131 10.09 7.24 -1.14
C ILE A 131 10.23 6.10 -2.15
N GLY A 132 9.65 4.93 -1.88
CA GLY A 132 9.68 3.80 -2.80
C GLY A 132 9.05 4.13 -4.15
N ALA A 133 7.86 4.72 -4.14
CA ALA A 133 7.17 5.16 -5.35
C ALA A 133 7.99 6.19 -6.14
N LEU A 134 8.61 7.15 -5.45
CA LEU A 134 9.46 8.17 -6.06
C LEU A 134 10.71 7.56 -6.70
N VAL A 135 11.41 6.68 -5.98
CA VAL A 135 12.59 5.94 -6.46
C VAL A 135 12.23 5.13 -7.71
N HIS A 136 11.12 4.39 -7.67
CA HIS A 136 10.62 3.59 -8.79
C HIS A 136 10.26 4.45 -10.01
N ALA A 137 9.57 5.58 -9.80
CA ALA A 137 9.14 6.48 -10.87
C ALA A 137 10.34 7.17 -11.55
N MET A 138 11.31 7.62 -10.76
CA MET A 138 12.50 8.32 -11.27
C MET A 138 13.56 7.38 -11.87
N ARG A 139 13.44 6.06 -11.66
CA ARG A 139 14.41 5.04 -12.08
C ARG A 139 15.81 5.29 -11.52
N VAL A 140 15.89 5.70 -10.27
CA VAL A 140 17.16 5.98 -9.58
C VAL A 140 17.53 4.75 -8.72
N PRO A 141 18.79 4.28 -8.73
CA PRO A 141 19.99 4.93 -9.27
C PRO A 141 20.39 4.53 -10.71
N GLU A 142 19.69 3.60 -11.35
CA GLU A 142 20.07 3.10 -12.68
C GLU A 142 20.04 4.16 -13.79
N ARG A 143 19.24 5.21 -13.62
CA ARG A 143 19.23 6.40 -14.48
C ARG A 143 20.55 7.17 -14.44
N TRP A 144 21.26 7.16 -13.31
CA TRP A 144 22.50 7.90 -13.13
C TRP A 144 23.72 7.11 -13.57
N MET A 145 23.71 5.78 -13.40
CA MET A 145 24.80 4.90 -13.80
C MET A 145 24.26 3.68 -14.56
N PRO A 146 23.93 3.82 -15.86
CA PRO A 146 23.49 2.71 -16.70
C PRO A 146 24.52 1.58 -16.70
N GLY A 147 24.06 0.32 -16.66
CA GLY A 147 24.92 -0.87 -16.65
C GLY A 147 25.47 -1.27 -15.28
N LYS A 148 25.44 -0.40 -14.26
CA LYS A 148 25.97 -0.72 -12.92
C LYS A 148 24.99 -1.46 -12.02
N PHE A 149 23.69 -1.27 -12.24
CA PHE A 149 22.62 -1.79 -11.37
C PHE A 149 21.78 -2.87 -12.05
N ASP A 150 22.29 -3.51 -13.10
CA ASP A 150 21.53 -4.44 -13.94
C ASP A 150 21.07 -5.69 -13.17
N THR A 151 21.85 -6.13 -12.18
CA THR A 151 21.53 -7.31 -11.35
C THR A 151 20.99 -6.95 -9.97
N ALA A 152 21.58 -5.94 -9.32
CA ALA A 152 21.27 -5.60 -7.93
C ALA A 152 21.25 -4.08 -7.71
N GLY A 153 20.34 -3.61 -6.86
CA GLY A 153 20.26 -2.22 -6.41
C GLY A 153 19.54 -1.26 -7.35
N HIS A 154 18.92 -1.74 -8.43
CA HIS A 154 18.07 -0.90 -9.29
C HIS A 154 16.78 -0.48 -8.58
N SER A 155 16.16 0.61 -9.05
CA SER A 155 15.01 1.26 -8.42
C SER A 155 13.86 0.31 -8.07
N HIS A 156 13.59 -0.66 -8.94
CA HIS A 156 12.49 -1.62 -8.73
C HIS A 156 12.78 -2.61 -7.59
N GLN A 157 14.03 -3.03 -7.38
CA GLN A 157 14.39 -3.80 -6.18
C GLN A 157 14.27 -2.94 -4.92
N LEU A 158 14.77 -1.70 -4.96
CA LEU A 158 14.66 -0.77 -3.82
C LEU A 158 13.19 -0.48 -3.46
N PHE A 159 12.32 -0.36 -4.48
CA PHE A 159 10.89 -0.24 -4.30
C PHE A 159 10.31 -1.42 -3.50
N HIS A 160 10.61 -2.65 -3.92
CA HIS A 160 10.14 -3.86 -3.21
C HIS A 160 10.62 -3.90 -1.75
N VAL A 161 11.88 -3.55 -1.49
CA VAL A 161 12.42 -3.47 -0.12
C VAL A 161 11.64 -2.46 0.72
N LEU A 162 11.36 -1.27 0.17
CA LEU A 162 10.61 -0.22 0.85
C LEU A 162 9.14 -0.60 1.06
N VAL A 163 8.53 -1.34 0.14
CA VAL A 163 7.17 -1.89 0.32
C VAL A 163 7.14 -2.85 1.51
N VAL A 164 8.13 -3.73 1.64
CA VAL A 164 8.24 -4.65 2.78
C VAL A 164 8.47 -3.89 4.09
N ALA A 165 9.34 -2.88 4.10
CA ALA A 165 9.59 -2.03 5.28
C ALA A 165 8.33 -1.25 5.71
N GLY A 166 7.56 -0.73 4.74
CA GLY A 166 6.26 -0.10 4.98
C GLY A 166 5.25 -1.07 5.58
N ALA A 167 5.11 -2.26 5.00
CA ALA A 167 4.22 -3.31 5.51
C ALA A 167 4.62 -3.78 6.92
N TYR A 168 5.93 -3.86 7.22
CA TYR A 168 6.41 -4.18 8.56
C TYR A 168 6.08 -3.07 9.57
N SER A 169 6.29 -1.81 9.21
CA SER A 169 5.90 -0.66 10.04
C SER A 169 4.40 -0.65 10.33
N HIS A 170 3.59 -0.96 9.32
CA HIS A 170 2.16 -1.13 9.45
C HIS A 170 1.79 -2.27 10.42
N TYR A 171 2.44 -3.43 10.30
CA TYR A 171 2.24 -4.55 11.20
C TYR A 171 2.56 -4.18 12.66
N ARG A 172 3.66 -3.45 12.90
CA ARG A 172 4.01 -2.92 14.23
C ARG A 172 2.93 -2.00 14.79
N ALA A 173 2.37 -1.11 13.96
CA ALA A 173 1.24 -0.27 14.35
C ALA A 173 0.02 -1.13 14.74
N GLY A 174 -0.29 -2.17 13.95
CA GLY A 174 -1.38 -3.11 14.21
C GLY A 174 -1.26 -3.79 15.57
N LEU A 175 -0.07 -4.21 15.98
CA LEU A 175 0.16 -4.79 17.31
C LEU A 175 -0.11 -3.79 18.44
N VAL A 176 0.25 -2.52 18.25
CA VAL A 176 -0.05 -1.45 19.22
C VAL A 176 -1.56 -1.21 19.30
N TYR A 177 -2.25 -1.16 18.16
CA TYR A 177 -3.71 -1.05 18.11
C TYR A 177 -4.39 -2.21 18.82
N LEU A 178 -3.98 -3.44 18.53
CA LEU A 178 -4.55 -4.63 19.14
C LEU A 178 -4.38 -4.59 20.67
N LYS A 179 -3.15 -4.37 21.16
CA LYS A 179 -2.88 -4.26 22.59
C LYS A 179 -3.68 -3.16 23.26
N TRP A 180 -3.81 -2.00 22.61
CA TRP A 180 -4.61 -0.90 23.14
C TRP A 180 -6.09 -1.31 23.32
N ARG A 181 -6.65 -2.02 22.33
CA ARG A 181 -8.06 -2.43 22.34
C ARG A 181 -8.34 -3.65 23.20
N ASP A 182 -7.38 -4.54 23.39
CA ASP A 182 -7.53 -5.65 24.33
C ASP A 182 -7.61 -5.15 25.79
N LEU A 183 -6.92 -4.05 26.12
CA LEU A 183 -6.88 -3.50 27.47
C LEU A 183 -8.02 -2.54 27.79
N GLN A 184 -8.42 -1.71 26.81
CA GLN A 184 -9.39 -0.63 27.03
C GLN A 184 -10.73 -0.87 26.34
N GLY A 185 -10.81 -1.84 25.42
CA GLY A 185 -11.98 -2.07 24.59
C GLY A 185 -12.34 -0.83 23.77
N CYS A 186 -13.64 -0.57 23.74
CA CYS A 186 -14.17 0.76 23.53
C CYS A 186 -14.42 1.39 24.90
#